data_AF-A0A914QVV3-F1
#
_entry.id   AF-A0A914QVV3-F1
#
_cell.length_a   1.000
_cell.length_b   1.000
_cell.length_c   1.000
_cell.angle_alpha   90.00
_cell.angle_beta   90.00
_cell.angle_gamma   90.00
#
_symmetry.space_group_name_H-M   'P 1'
#
loop_
_entity.id
_entity.type
_entity.pdbx_description
1 polymer ?
#
loop_
_entity_poly.entity_id
_entity_poly.type
_entity_poly.pdbx_seq_one_letter_code
_entity_poly.pdbx_strand_id
1 'polypeptide(L)'
;MPRNRWVQYNEKVWLDFDASQVPPEWHRWLHHITDKTPTEEPPVDHKWIMKHSENVSLYSGEKYVPYSTTRPKVTAWQPGQKKQDD
;
A
#
# COMPACT_ATOMS: atom_id res chain seq x y z
N MET A 1 -12.28 24.03 0.13
CA MET A 1 -11.14 23.72 -0.76
C MET A 1 -11.31 24.50 -2.07
N PRO A 2 -10.32 25.29 -2.50
CA PRO A 2 -10.36 25.95 -3.80
C PRO A 2 -10.36 24.91 -4.94
N ARG A 3 -11.04 25.23 -6.06
CA ARG A 3 -11.24 24.31 -7.21
C ARG A 3 -10.19 24.48 -8.31
N ASN A 4 -9.02 25.00 -7.97
CA ASN A 4 -7.98 25.38 -8.94
C ASN A 4 -6.96 24.26 -9.25
N ARG A 5 -6.99 23.14 -8.53
CA ARG A 5 -6.15 21.95 -8.77
C ARG A 5 -7.06 20.76 -8.99
N TRP A 6 -6.84 20.02 -10.08
CA TRP A 6 -7.58 18.80 -10.40
C TRP A 6 -6.66 17.81 -11.12
N VAL A 7 -7.10 16.56 -11.19
CA VAL A 7 -6.41 15.47 -11.90
C VAL A 7 -7.37 14.86 -12.92
N GLN A 8 -6.85 14.50 -14.08
CA GLN A 8 -7.51 13.61 -15.03
C GLN A 8 -6.83 12.24 -14.92
N TYR A 9 -7.60 11.22 -14.56
CA TYR A 9 -7.08 9.86 -14.41
C TYR A 9 -6.74 9.23 -15.76
N ASN A 10 -5.89 8.20 -15.75
CA ASN A 10 -5.42 7.53 -16.95
C ASN A 10 -6.57 6.79 -17.66
N GLU A 11 -6.64 6.90 -18.99
CA GLU A 11 -7.65 6.23 -19.82
C GLU A 11 -7.69 4.70 -19.63
N LYS A 12 -6.57 4.08 -19.24
CA LYS A 12 -6.48 2.65 -18.92
C LYS A 12 -7.49 2.21 -17.86
N VAL A 13 -7.83 3.11 -16.94
CA VAL A 13 -8.75 2.88 -15.83
C VAL A 13 -10.22 3.07 -16.26
N TRP A 14 -10.45 3.82 -17.33
CA TRP A 14 -11.76 4.10 -17.91
C TRP A 14 -12.78 4.64 -16.88
N LEU A 15 -13.79 3.85 -16.47
CA LEU A 15 -14.80 4.25 -15.48
C LEU A 15 -14.44 3.89 -14.04
N ASP A 16 -13.40 3.10 -13.81
CA ASP A 16 -13.01 2.61 -12.48
C ASP A 16 -12.00 3.55 -11.79
N PHE A 17 -12.18 4.87 -11.96
CA PHE A 17 -11.30 5.86 -11.35
C PHE A 17 -11.50 5.91 -9.83
N ASP A 18 -10.41 5.95 -9.09
CA ASP A 18 -10.43 6.06 -7.63
C ASP A 18 -9.44 7.11 -7.13
N ALA A 19 -9.80 7.76 -6.03
CA ALA A 19 -8.97 8.79 -5.39
C ALA A 19 -7.60 8.24 -4.95
N SER A 20 -7.51 6.94 -4.65
CA SER A 20 -6.26 6.29 -4.25
C SER A 20 -5.27 6.08 -5.42
N GLN A 21 -5.68 6.28 -6.67
CA GLN A 21 -4.80 6.17 -7.83
C GLN A 21 -3.81 7.33 -7.95
N VAL A 22 -4.04 8.44 -7.24
CA VAL A 22 -3.10 9.55 -7.20
C VAL A 22 -1.86 9.14 -6.39
N PRO A 23 -0.65 9.18 -6.97
CA PRO A 23 0.54 8.75 -6.28
C PRO A 23 0.96 9.78 -5.19
N PRO A 24 1.74 9.36 -4.18
CA PRO A 24 2.00 10.17 -2.98
C PRO A 24 2.66 11.53 -3.27
N GLU A 25 3.50 11.60 -4.30
CA GLU A 25 4.19 12.81 -4.73
C GLU A 25 3.23 13.87 -5.29
N TRP A 26 2.19 13.44 -6.02
CA TRP A 26 1.15 14.32 -6.55
C TRP A 26 0.06 14.63 -5.52
N HIS A 27 -0.17 13.71 -4.57
CA HIS A 27 -1.13 13.92 -3.49
C HIS A 27 -0.83 15.18 -2.67
N ARG A 28 0.45 15.44 -2.35
CA ARG A 28 0.84 16.65 -1.60
C ARG A 28 0.44 17.95 -2.33
N TRP A 29 0.67 18.00 -3.63
CA TRP A 29 0.34 19.17 -4.45
C TRP A 29 -1.17 19.31 -4.65
N LEU A 30 -1.86 18.20 -4.95
CA LEU A 30 -3.30 18.20 -5.21
C LEU A 30 -4.12 18.65 -3.97
N HIS A 31 -3.65 18.30 -2.78
CA HIS A 31 -4.30 18.63 -1.50
C HIS A 31 -3.81 19.93 -0.85
N HIS A 32 -3.11 20.80 -1.60
CA HIS A 32 -2.61 22.10 -1.10
C HIS A 32 -1.69 22.00 0.13
N ILE A 33 -0.98 20.87 0.29
CA ILE A 33 0.05 20.71 1.34
C ILE A 33 1.34 21.43 0.93
N THR A 34 1.64 21.43 -0.37
CA THR A 34 2.78 22.14 -0.97
C THR A 34 2.32 22.87 -2.24
N ASP A 35 2.97 23.98 -2.55
CA ASP A 35 2.75 24.70 -3.80
C ASP A 35 3.59 24.17 -4.96
N LYS A 36 4.74 23.58 -4.64
CA LYS A 36 5.66 23.00 -5.62
C LYS A 36 5.15 21.66 -6.12
N THR A 37 5.23 21.46 -7.43
CA THR A 37 4.91 20.18 -8.08
C THR A 37 6.03 19.16 -7.88
N PRO A 38 5.75 17.85 -7.95
CA PRO A 38 6.80 16.82 -7.86
C PRO A 38 7.79 16.86 -9.04
N THR A 39 7.45 17.55 -10.13
CA THR A 39 8.37 17.82 -11.25
C THR A 39 9.40 18.89 -10.89
N GLU A 40 9.01 19.91 -10.12
CA GLU A 40 9.90 20.99 -9.66
C GLU A 40 10.75 20.55 -8.46
N GLU A 41 10.15 19.81 -7.53
CA GLU A 41 10.84 19.28 -6.36
C GLU A 41 10.53 17.77 -6.23
N PRO A 42 11.38 16.90 -6.82
CA PRO A 42 11.20 15.46 -6.76
C PRO A 42 11.24 14.95 -5.31
N PRO A 43 10.42 13.94 -4.97
CA PRO A 43 10.49 13.28 -3.67
C PRO A 43 11.85 12.58 -3.49
N VAL A 44 12.29 12.47 -2.24
CA VAL A 44 13.50 11.73 -1.90
C VAL A 44 13.26 10.24 -2.13
N ASP A 45 14.04 9.64 -3.01
CA ASP A 45 13.99 8.20 -3.26
C ASP A 45 14.80 7.43 -2.21
N HIS A 46 14.22 6.33 -1.73
CA HIS A 46 14.84 5.45 -0.76
C HIS A 46 14.58 4.00 -1.16
N LYS A 47 15.58 3.13 -0.97
CA LYS A 47 15.53 1.71 -1.34
C LYS A 47 14.36 0.90 -0.77
N TRP A 48 13.72 1.40 0.29
CA TRP A 48 12.61 0.73 0.97
C TRP A 48 11.23 1.26 0.52
N ILE A 49 11.19 2.31 -0.31
CA ILE A 49 9.94 2.83 -0.86
C ILE A 49 9.42 1.85 -1.91
N MET A 50 8.17 1.45 -1.75
CA MET A 50 7.47 0.60 -2.71
C MET A 50 6.86 1.44 -3.83
N LYS A 51 6.64 0.82 -4.99
CA LYS A 51 5.88 1.45 -6.07
C LYS A 51 4.45 1.70 -5.62
N HIS A 52 3.89 2.83 -6.02
CA HIS A 52 2.50 3.19 -5.74
C HIS A 52 1.53 2.13 -6.28
N SER A 53 0.51 1.81 -5.49
CA SER A 53 -0.57 0.89 -5.83
C SER A 53 -1.86 1.47 -5.25
N GLU A 54 -2.95 1.36 -6.00
CA GLU A 54 -4.26 1.81 -5.58
C GLU A 54 -4.81 1.00 -4.40
N ASN A 55 -5.90 1.48 -3.81
CA ASN A 55 -6.56 0.78 -2.73
C ASN A 55 -7.28 -0.47 -3.23
N VAL A 56 -6.85 -1.63 -2.74
CA VAL A 56 -7.37 -2.94 -3.13
C VAL A 56 -8.39 -3.52 -2.15
N SER A 57 -8.96 -2.70 -1.24
CA SER A 57 -9.85 -3.17 -0.16
C SER A 57 -11.08 -3.95 -0.64
N LEU A 58 -11.57 -3.69 -1.86
CA LEU A 58 -12.75 -4.35 -2.44
C LEU A 58 -12.41 -5.66 -3.18
N TYR A 59 -11.15 -5.89 -3.55
CA TYR A 59 -10.74 -7.07 -4.30
C TYR A 59 -10.47 -8.23 -3.35
N SER A 60 -11.28 -9.29 -3.44
CA SER A 60 -11.23 -10.43 -2.51
C SER A 60 -9.85 -11.10 -2.40
N GLY A 61 -9.08 -11.12 -3.51
CA GLY A 61 -7.75 -11.75 -3.57
C GLY A 61 -6.59 -10.84 -3.19
N GLU A 62 -6.78 -9.52 -3.13
CA GLU A 62 -5.69 -8.55 -2.94
C GLU A 62 -5.85 -7.71 -1.67
N LYS A 63 -7.05 -7.69 -1.08
CA LYS A 63 -7.31 -6.99 0.18
C LYS A 63 -6.37 -7.48 1.29
N TYR A 64 -5.97 -6.54 2.14
CA TYR A 64 -5.21 -6.87 3.33
C TYR A 64 -6.02 -7.75 4.29
N VAL A 65 -5.46 -8.91 4.66
CA VAL A 65 -6.02 -9.81 5.67
C VAL A 65 -5.02 -9.93 6.82
N PRO A 66 -5.36 -9.47 8.04
CA PRO A 66 -4.47 -9.58 9.18
C PRO A 66 -4.30 -11.04 9.60
N TYR A 67 -3.11 -11.38 10.06
CA TYR A 67 -2.79 -12.67 10.65
C TYR A 67 -1.90 -12.47 11.87
N SER A 68 -1.82 -13.49 12.74
CA SER A 68 -0.89 -13.46 13.85
C SER A 68 0.54 -13.55 13.32
N THR A 69 1.31 -12.47 13.46
CA THR A 69 2.76 -12.46 13.17
C THR A 69 3.57 -13.15 14.26
N THR A 70 2.92 -13.62 15.34
CA THR A 70 3.56 -14.31 16.45
C THR A 70 3.50 -15.81 16.28
N ARG A 71 4.59 -16.48 16.67
CA ARG A 71 4.62 -17.94 16.75
C ARG A 71 3.82 -18.41 17.98
N PRO A 72 3.21 -19.61 17.96
CA PRO A 72 2.59 -20.18 19.14
C PRO A 72 3.58 -20.23 20.30
N LYS A 73 3.16 -19.73 21.47
CA LYS A 73 4.01 -19.71 22.68
C LYS A 73 4.17 -21.10 23.32
N VAL A 74 3.18 -21.96 23.12
CA VAL A 74 3.16 -23.32 23.67
C VAL A 74 3.17 -24.30 22.51
N THR A 75 4.15 -25.19 22.52
CA THR A 75 4.26 -26.30 21.57
C THR A 75 3.50 -27.51 22.11
N ALA A 76 2.49 -27.97 21.38
CA ALA A 76 1.76 -29.18 21.75
C ALA A 76 2.62 -30.43 21.56
N TRP A 77 2.44 -31.43 22.44
CA TRP A 77 3.04 -32.75 22.25
C TRP A 77 2.47 -33.43 21.01
N GLN A 78 3.33 -34.00 20.16
CA GLN A 78 2.92 -34.77 18.99
C GLN A 78 2.96 -36.28 19.31
N PRO A 79 1.80 -36.99 19.27
CA PRO A 79 1.78 -38.43 19.49
C PRO A 79 2.56 -39.19 18.42
N GLY A 80 3.36 -40.17 18.83
CA GLY A 80 4.04 -41.11 17.94
C GLY A 80 5.46 -40.72 17.51
N GLN A 81 6.04 -39.62 18.01
CA GLN A 81 7.47 -39.38 17.82
C GLN A 81 8.29 -40.38 18.65
N LYS A 82 9.09 -41.22 17.98
CA LYS A 82 10.10 -42.06 18.64
C LYS A 82 11.10 -41.14 19.33
N LYS A 83 11.46 -41.45 20.58
CA LYS A 83 12.55 -40.77 21.27
C LYS A 83 13.79 -40.79 20.38
N GLN A 84 14.34 -39.61 20.11
CA GLN A 84 15.64 -39.50 19.48
C GLN A 84 16.64 -39.80 20.60
N ASP A 85 17.23 -41.00 20.55
CA ASP A 85 18.27 -41.42 21.49
C ASP A 85 19.55 -40.59 21.21
N ASP A 86 20.15 -40.06 22.29
CA ASP A 86 21.39 -39.25 22.28
C ASP A 86 22.64 -40.04 21.86
#